data_AF-A0A069DNC6-F1
#
_entry.id   AF-A0A069DNC6-F1
#
_cell.length_a   1.000
_cell.length_b   1.000
_cell.length_c   1.000
_cell.angle_alpha   90.00
_cell.angle_beta   90.00
_cell.angle_gamma   90.00
#
_symmetry.space_group_name_H-M   'P 1'
#
loop_
_entity.id
_entity.type
_entity.pdbx_description
1 polymer ?
#
loop_
_entity_poly.entity_id
_entity_poly.type
_entity_poly.pdbx_seq_one_letter_code
_entity_poly.pdbx_strand_id
1 'polypeptide(L)'
;MSLRVTRLVKNIGPVLNVQTRRNIGICAPTLQKVSDPIQQLFLDKLREYKQKSSGGKMVDPSPSTDRELKQELLKLATQYGGKEGVDMTKFPDFKFLDAKLDPINLEE
;
A
#
# COMPACT_ATOMS: atom_id res chain seq x y z
N MET A 1 41.03 47.79 -1.33
CA MET A 1 40.03 46.71 -1.15
C MET A 1 38.64 47.19 -0.65
N SER A 2 38.54 48.39 -0.06
CA SER A 2 37.30 48.88 0.60
C SER A 2 36.14 49.27 -0.35
N LEU A 3 36.40 49.95 -1.48
CA LEU A 3 35.36 50.50 -2.37
C LEU A 3 34.49 49.45 -3.09
N ARG A 4 35.02 48.23 -3.32
CA ARG A 4 34.28 47.16 -4.01
C ARG A 4 33.21 46.54 -3.11
N VAL A 5 33.51 46.39 -1.82
CA VAL A 5 32.58 45.84 -0.82
C VAL A 5 31.43 46.81 -0.57
N THR A 6 31.70 48.12 -0.50
CA THR A 6 30.66 49.14 -0.32
C THR A 6 29.69 49.20 -1.51
N ARG A 7 30.17 48.97 -2.74
CA ARG A 7 29.35 48.94 -3.95
C ARG A 7 28.48 47.67 -4.03
N LEU A 8 29.01 46.53 -3.57
CA LEU A 8 28.26 45.28 -3.46
C LEU A 8 27.06 45.45 -2.50
N VAL A 9 27.30 46.00 -1.31
CA VAL A 9 26.25 46.21 -0.28
C VAL A 9 25.17 47.17 -0.76
N LYS A 10 25.54 48.26 -1.46
CA LYS A 10 24.58 49.23 -2.00
C LYS A 10 23.67 48.66 -3.11
N ASN A 11 24.14 47.66 -3.85
CA ASN A 11 23.39 47.06 -4.96
C ASN A 11 22.52 45.86 -4.54
N ILE A 12 22.70 45.32 -3.33
CA ILE A 12 21.94 44.16 -2.83
C ILE A 12 20.45 44.51 -2.62
N GLY A 13 20.15 45.67 -2.04
CA GLY A 13 18.77 46.07 -1.73
C GLY A 13 17.85 46.12 -2.97
N PRO A 14 18.23 46.86 -4.03
CA PRO A 14 17.45 46.92 -5.27
C PRO A 14 17.34 45.57 -5.98
N VAL A 15 18.42 44.78 -6.01
CA VAL A 15 18.42 43.44 -6.63
C VAL A 15 17.47 42.51 -5.87
N LEU A 16 17.52 42.48 -4.55
CA LEU A 16 16.60 41.68 -3.74
C LEU A 16 15.14 42.09 -3.95
N ASN A 17 14.83 43.38 -4.03
CA ASN A 17 13.47 43.88 -4.28
C ASN A 17 12.94 43.45 -5.66
N VAL A 18 13.81 43.46 -6.68
CA VAL A 18 13.44 42.96 -8.03
C VAL A 18 13.23 41.45 -8.00
N GLN A 19 14.09 40.69 -7.32
CA GLN A 19 13.97 39.24 -7.23
C GLN A 19 12.74 38.81 -6.43
N THR A 20 12.44 39.45 -5.30
CA THR A 20 11.23 39.16 -4.52
C THR A 20 9.96 39.50 -5.30
N ARG A 21 9.90 40.67 -5.97
CA ARG A 21 8.76 41.05 -6.82
C ARG A 21 8.53 40.08 -7.98
N ARG A 22 9.59 39.58 -8.62
CA ARG A 22 9.48 38.61 -9.72
C ARG A 22 9.09 37.21 -9.23
N ASN A 23 9.58 36.80 -8.07
CA ASN A 23 9.38 35.45 -7.56
C ASN A 23 8.07 35.29 -6.75
N ILE A 24 7.48 36.38 -6.23
CA ILE A 24 6.21 36.33 -5.48
C ILE A 24 5.08 35.69 -6.29
N GLY A 25 4.98 35.98 -7.59
CA GLY A 25 3.93 35.39 -8.44
C GLY A 25 4.07 33.88 -8.63
N ILE A 26 5.31 33.37 -8.66
CA ILE A 26 5.62 31.93 -8.76
C ILE A 26 5.36 31.24 -7.41
N CYS A 27 5.61 31.94 -6.29
CA CYS A 27 5.34 31.41 -4.96
C CYS A 27 3.86 31.51 -4.55
N ALA A 28 3.05 32.34 -5.21
CA ALA A 28 1.64 32.57 -4.84
C ALA A 28 0.78 31.29 -4.83
N PRO A 29 0.82 30.39 -5.84
CA PRO A 29 0.09 29.14 -5.79
C PRO A 29 0.57 28.18 -4.69
N THR A 30 1.86 28.24 -4.33
CA THR A 30 2.42 27.41 -3.25
C THR A 30 2.09 27.93 -1.84
N LEU A 31 1.86 29.24 -1.71
CA LEU A 31 1.45 29.91 -0.47
C LEU A 31 -0.07 29.95 -0.28
N GLN A 32 -0.84 29.73 -1.35
CA GLN A 32 -2.29 29.58 -1.26
C GLN A 32 -2.61 28.29 -0.52
N LYS A 33 -3.21 28.44 0.67
CA LYS A 33 -3.97 27.34 1.27
C LYS A 33 -5.03 26.93 0.26
N VAL A 34 -5.16 25.63 0.05
CA VAL A 34 -6.10 25.02 -0.90
C VAL A 34 -7.47 25.70 -0.78
N SER A 35 -7.85 26.49 -1.78
CA SER A 35 -9.05 27.32 -1.73
C SER A 35 -10.33 26.53 -1.99
N ASP A 36 -10.20 25.34 -2.59
CA ASP A 36 -11.32 24.46 -2.93
C ASP A 36 -11.49 23.38 -1.85
N PRO A 37 -12.64 23.36 -1.15
CA PRO A 37 -12.96 22.33 -0.17
C PRO A 37 -12.80 20.89 -0.68
N ILE A 38 -13.03 20.64 -1.98
CA ILE A 38 -12.91 19.30 -2.59
C ILE A 38 -11.44 18.87 -2.64
N GLN A 39 -10.55 19.77 -3.04
CA GLN A 39 -9.11 19.49 -3.08
C GLN A 39 -8.55 19.27 -1.67
N GLN A 40 -9.07 19.99 -0.68
CA GLN A 40 -8.70 19.75 0.71
C GLN A 40 -9.11 18.35 1.18
N LEU A 41 -10.36 17.95 0.91
CA LEU A 41 -10.86 16.60 1.23
C LEU A 41 -10.02 15.51 0.55
N PHE A 42 -9.63 15.71 -0.71
CA PHE A 42 -8.77 14.76 -1.42
C PHE A 42 -7.41 14.59 -0.72
N LEU A 43 -6.75 15.70 -0.36
CA LEU A 43 -5.47 15.64 0.35
C LEU A 43 -5.61 15.02 1.73
N ASP A 44 -6.68 15.32 2.45
CA ASP A 44 -6.94 14.75 3.77
C ASP A 44 -7.14 13.23 3.69
N LYS A 45 -7.87 12.74 2.67
CA LYS A 45 -8.03 11.30 2.42
C LYS A 45 -6.75 10.63 1.98
N LEU A 46 -5.92 11.30 1.19
CA LEU A 46 -4.63 10.76 0.77
C LEU A 46 -3.66 10.63 1.97
N ARG A 47 -3.66 11.61 2.88
CA ARG A 47 -2.90 11.54 4.13
C ARG A 47 -3.42 10.45 5.05
N GLU A 48 -4.74 10.34 5.22
CA GLU A 48 -5.38 9.29 6.03
C GLU A 48 -5.01 7.90 5.48
N TYR A 49 -5.12 7.70 4.17
CA TYR A 49 -4.72 6.47 3.51
C TYR A 49 -3.24 6.17 3.74
N LYS A 50 -2.33 7.13 3.52
CA LYS A 50 -0.89 6.94 3.71
C LYS A 50 -0.52 6.50 5.13
N GLN A 51 -1.25 7.00 6.14
CA GLN A 51 -1.06 6.56 7.52
C GLN A 51 -1.53 5.12 7.72
N LYS A 52 -2.74 4.79 7.25
CA LYS A 52 -3.37 3.48 7.40
C LYS A 52 -2.77 2.39 6.51
N SER A 53 -2.13 2.74 5.40
CA SER A 53 -1.55 1.79 4.44
C SER A 53 -0.22 1.18 4.89
N SER A 54 0.33 1.64 6.02
CA SER A 54 1.61 1.16 6.54
C SER A 54 1.43 -0.11 7.38
N GLY A 55 2.35 -1.08 7.25
CA GLY A 55 2.43 -2.22 8.17
C GLY A 55 1.89 -3.55 7.66
N GLY A 56 1.36 -3.64 6.44
CA GLY A 56 1.06 -4.91 5.73
C GLY A 56 0.05 -5.85 6.41
N LYS A 57 -0.55 -5.42 7.52
CA LYS A 57 -1.57 -6.14 8.29
C LYS A 57 -2.94 -5.53 8.02
N MET A 58 -3.99 -6.23 8.45
CA MET A 58 -5.33 -5.68 8.44
C MET A 58 -5.35 -4.35 9.18
N VAL A 59 -5.93 -3.32 8.57
CA VAL A 59 -6.06 -1.99 9.17
C VAL A 59 -7.08 -2.09 10.31
N ASP A 60 -6.71 -1.58 11.49
CA ASP A 60 -7.57 -1.54 12.68
C ASP A 60 -8.28 -2.88 12.99
N PRO A 61 -7.53 -3.99 13.21
CA PRO A 61 -8.13 -5.29 13.40
C PRO A 61 -8.88 -5.35 14.74
N SER A 62 -10.15 -5.74 14.69
CA SER A 62 -10.93 -6.06 15.87
C SER A 62 -10.77 -7.55 16.24
N PRO A 63 -10.88 -7.93 17.52
CA PRO A 63 -10.82 -9.34 17.91
C PRO A 63 -11.90 -10.21 17.27
N SER A 64 -13.04 -9.65 16.83
CA SER A 64 -14.06 -10.37 16.07
C SER A 64 -13.61 -10.63 14.64
N THR A 65 -13.03 -9.63 13.95
CA THR A 65 -12.53 -9.79 12.57
C THR A 65 -11.43 -10.84 12.48
N ASP A 66 -10.51 -10.89 13.45
CA ASP A 66 -9.46 -11.92 13.48
C ASP A 66 -10.03 -13.33 13.71
N ARG A 67 -11.13 -13.46 14.46
CA ARG A 67 -11.81 -14.73 14.68
C ARG A 67 -12.54 -15.19 13.41
N GLU A 68 -13.25 -14.28 12.75
CA GLU A 68 -13.92 -14.55 11.48
C GLU A 68 -12.92 -14.99 10.41
N LEU A 69 -11.78 -14.28 10.28
CA LEU A 69 -10.72 -14.65 9.36
C LEU A 69 -10.21 -16.09 9.62
N LYS A 70 -9.95 -16.42 10.89
CA LYS A 70 -9.52 -17.79 11.25
C LYS A 70 -10.58 -18.84 10.95
N GLN A 71 -11.85 -18.54 11.22
CA GLN A 71 -12.96 -19.45 10.94
C GLN A 71 -13.12 -19.71 9.44
N GLU A 72 -13.05 -18.68 8.60
CA GLU A 72 -13.13 -18.83 7.15
C GLU A 72 -11.92 -19.60 6.60
N LEU A 73 -10.71 -19.33 7.09
CA LEU A 73 -9.52 -20.10 6.71
C LEU A 73 -9.64 -21.59 7.08
N LEU A 74 -10.18 -21.91 8.26
CA LEU A 74 -10.40 -23.30 8.68
C LEU A 74 -11.45 -24.00 7.82
N LYS A 75 -12.52 -23.30 7.44
CA LYS A 75 -13.56 -23.81 6.56
C LYS A 75 -12.99 -24.13 5.17
N LEU A 76 -12.20 -23.22 4.60
CA LEU A 76 -11.50 -23.43 3.33
C LEU A 76 -10.53 -24.61 3.42
N ALA A 77 -9.70 -24.67 4.46
CA ALA A 77 -8.77 -25.77 4.67
C ALA A 77 -9.49 -27.13 4.73
N THR A 78 -10.63 -27.20 5.42
CA THR A 78 -11.45 -28.41 5.50
C THR A 78 -12.04 -28.81 4.15
N GLN A 79 -12.53 -27.85 3.36
CA GLN A 79 -13.13 -28.11 2.04
C GLN A 79 -12.11 -28.60 1.01
N TYR A 80 -10.88 -28.07 1.04
CA TYR A 80 -9.85 -28.37 0.05
C TYR A 80 -8.81 -29.40 0.52
N GLY A 81 -9.10 -30.15 1.58
CA GLY A 81 -8.26 -31.26 2.04
C GLY A 81 -6.99 -30.85 2.82
N GLY A 82 -6.85 -29.58 3.17
CA GLY A 82 -5.80 -29.04 4.06
C GLY A 82 -6.06 -29.37 5.52
N LYS A 83 -6.24 -30.66 5.85
CA LYS A 83 -6.41 -31.12 7.24
C LYS A 83 -5.14 -30.88 8.05
N GLU A 84 -5.27 -30.92 9.38
CA GLU A 84 -4.14 -30.74 10.31
C GLU A 84 -2.95 -31.62 9.91
N GLY A 85 -1.82 -30.99 9.58
CA GLY A 85 -0.57 -31.66 9.21
C GLY A 85 -0.31 -31.79 7.69
N VAL A 86 -1.25 -31.41 6.82
CA VAL A 86 -1.03 -31.38 5.37
C VAL A 86 -0.43 -30.02 4.96
N ASP A 87 0.79 -30.05 4.44
CA ASP A 87 1.46 -28.87 3.92
C ASP A 87 0.89 -28.49 2.54
N MET A 88 0.01 -27.50 2.51
CA MET A 88 -0.63 -27.01 1.28
C MET A 88 0.35 -26.33 0.30
N THR A 89 1.60 -26.08 0.69
CA THR A 89 2.63 -25.59 -0.22
C THR A 89 3.28 -26.70 -1.03
N LYS A 90 3.12 -27.96 -0.60
CA LYS A 90 3.67 -29.13 -1.27
C LYS A 90 2.60 -29.78 -2.14
N PHE A 91 3.05 -30.18 -3.32
CA PHE A 91 2.21 -30.96 -4.23
C PHE A 91 1.97 -32.37 -3.65
N PRO A 92 0.78 -32.97 -3.81
CA PRO A 92 0.47 -34.27 -3.26
C PRO A 92 1.25 -35.40 -3.94
N ASP A 93 1.65 -36.39 -3.14
CA ASP A 93 2.24 -37.63 -3.66
C ASP A 93 1.13 -38.56 -4.16
N PHE A 94 1.11 -38.84 -5.46
CA PHE A 94 0.17 -39.79 -6.04
C PHE A 94 0.66 -41.22 -5.87
N LYS A 95 -0.15 -42.04 -5.21
CA LYS A 95 0.01 -43.50 -5.20
C LYS A 95 -1.07 -44.11 -6.08
N PHE A 96 -0.66 -44.60 -7.24
CA PHE A 96 -1.54 -45.34 -8.13
C PHE A 96 -1.57 -46.80 -7.66
N LEU A 97 -2.74 -47.29 -7.27
CA LEU A 97 -2.95 -48.70 -6.99
C LEU A 97 -3.29 -49.41 -8.30
N ASP A 98 -2.73 -50.59 -8.51
CA ASP A 98 -3.04 -51.40 -9.68
C ASP A 98 -4.53 -51.77 -9.69
N ALA A 99 -5.15 -51.69 -10.86
CA ALA A 99 -6.55 -52.02 -11.03
C ALA A 99 -6.76 -53.50 -10.68
N LYS A 100 -7.60 -53.77 -9.68
CA LYS A 100 -8.01 -55.14 -9.35
C LYS A 100 -9.01 -55.59 -10.43
N LEU A 101 -8.55 -56.47 -11.31
CA LEU A 101 -9.40 -57.08 -12.33
C LEU A 101 -10.29 -58.13 -11.66
N ASP A 102 -11.61 -57.93 -11.73
CA ASP A 102 -12.55 -58.98 -11.33
C ASP A 102 -12.53 -60.09 -12.40
N PRO A 103 -12.54 -61.37 -11.98
CA PRO A 103 -12.52 -62.48 -12.92
C PRO A 103 -13.79 -62.45 -13.77
N ILE A 104 -13.61 -62.50 -15.10
CA ILE A 104 -14.72 -62.62 -16.04
C ILE A 104 -15.31 -64.03 -15.86
N ASN A 105 -16.55 -64.12 -15.38
CA ASN A 105 -17.30 -65.38 -15.38
C ASN A 105 -17.58 -65.77 -16.84
N LEU A 106 -16.71 -66.60 -17.41
CA LEU A 106 -17.00 -67.39 -18.60
C LEU A 106 -17.72 -68.67 -18.12
N GLU A 107 -19.04 -68.59 -18.04
CA GLU A 107 -19.89 -69.78 -17.94
C GLU A 107 -20.00 -70.39 -19.35
N GLU A 108 -19.39 -71.55 -19.54
CA GLU A 108 -19.62 -72.47 -20.67
C GLU A 108 -20.93 -73.25 -20.50
#